data_AF-A0A4U6CWP2-F1
#
_entry.id   AF-A0A4U6CWP2-F1
#
_cell.length_a   1.000
_cell.length_b   1.000
_cell.length_c   1.000
_cell.angle_alpha   90.00
_cell.angle_beta   90.00
_cell.angle_gamma   90.00
#
_symmetry.space_group_name_H-M   'P 1'
#
loop_
_entity.id
_entity.type
_entity.pdbx_description
1 polymer ?
#
loop_
_entity_poly.entity_id
_entity_poly.type
_entity_poly.pdbx_seq_one_letter_code
_entity_poly.pdbx_strand_id
1 'polypeptide(L)' 'MTTLTIETEDPQIIKAVKALLKGFEVNYKEDSDSPYDPKFVEKIRKSEQQIKEGKTVKFESGTNLWDLATTK' A
#
# COMPACT_ATOMS: atom_id res chain seq x y z
N MET A 1 -5.88 7.61 28.38
CA MET A 1 -6.20 6.85 27.15
C MET A 1 -5.67 5.45 27.35
N THR A 2 -6.47 4.43 27.09
CA THR A 2 -6.08 3.04 27.29
C THR A 2 -5.99 2.37 25.93
N THR A 3 -4.86 1.75 25.63
CA THR A 3 -4.61 1.05 24.36
C THR A 3 -4.82 -0.45 24.56
N LEU A 4 -5.54 -1.09 23.64
CA LEU A 4 -5.69 -2.54 23.58
C LEU A 4 -5.03 -3.04 22.30
N THR A 5 -4.01 -3.89 22.44
CA THR A 5 -3.32 -4.56 21.34
C THR A 5 -3.67 -6.04 21.36
N ILE A 6 -4.05 -6.61 20.21
CA ILE A 6 -4.39 -8.02 20.06
C ILE A 6 -3.44 -8.62 19.03
N GLU A 7 -2.53 -9.48 19.48
CA GLU A 7 -1.57 -10.19 18.61
C GLU A 7 -2.10 -11.59 18.29
N THR A 8 -2.38 -11.85 17.01
CA THR A 8 -2.87 -13.14 16.55
C THR A 8 -2.53 -13.35 15.08
N GLU A 9 -2.12 -14.57 14.73
CA GLU A 9 -1.88 -14.97 13.34
C GLU A 9 -3.10 -15.68 12.72
N ASP A 10 -4.11 -16.04 13.52
CA ASP A 10 -5.31 -16.74 13.07
C ASP A 10 -6.26 -15.81 12.29
N PRO A 11 -6.49 -16.05 10.98
CA PRO A 11 -7.38 -15.23 10.16
C PRO A 11 -8.85 -15.23 10.63
N GLN A 12 -9.31 -16.31 11.26
CA GLN A 12 -10.69 -16.42 11.77
C GLN A 12 -10.89 -15.47 12.96
N ILE A 13 -9.90 -15.39 13.86
CA ILE A 13 -9.93 -14.49 15.02
C ILE A 13 -9.92 -13.04 14.54
N ILE A 14 -9.04 -12.69 13.59
CA ILE A 14 -8.98 -11.34 13.00
C ILE A 14 -10.34 -10.94 12.42
N LYS A 15 -10.98 -11.85 11.66
CA LYS A 15 -12.29 -11.60 11.06
C LYS A 15 -13.40 -11.40 12.11
N ALA A 16 -13.40 -12.21 13.17
CA ALA A 16 -14.38 -12.11 14.25
C ALA A 16 -14.26 -10.78 15.01
N VAL A 17 -13.02 -10.37 15.35
CA VAL A 17 -12.74 -9.10 16.03
C VAL A 17 -13.17 -7.91 15.16
N LYS A 18 -12.83 -7.91 13.86
CA LYS A 18 -13.26 -6.85 12.93
C LYS A 18 -14.79 -6.73 12.85
N ALA A 19 -15.52 -7.85 12.81
CA ALA A 19 -16.97 -7.86 12.78
C ALA A 19 -17.58 -7.30 14.06
N LEU A 20 -17.01 -7.66 15.22
CA LEU A 20 -17.42 -7.12 16.51
C LEU A 20 -17.19 -5.61 16.58
N LEU A 21 -15.99 -5.12 16.25
CA LEU A 21 -15.67 -3.68 16.26
C LEU A 21 -16.59 -2.87 15.35
N LYS A 22 -16.91 -3.41 14.16
CA LYS A 22 -17.86 -2.79 13.23
C LYS A 22 -19.28 -2.71 13.81
N GLY A 23 -19.71 -3.73 14.55
CA GLY A 23 -21.02 -3.76 15.22
C GLY A 23 -21.18 -2.68 16.30
N PHE A 24 -20.07 -2.24 16.89
CA PHE A 24 -20.04 -1.16 17.88
C PHE A 24 -19.65 0.20 17.30
N GLU A 25 -19.55 0.33 15.97
CA GLU A 25 -19.13 1.55 15.28
C GLU A 25 -17.76 2.09 15.75
N VAL A 26 -16.89 1.19 16.20
CA VAL A 26 -15.55 1.54 16.68
C VAL A 26 -14.63 1.72 15.48
N ASN A 27 -13.99 2.89 15.40
CA ASN A 27 -12.93 3.13 14.42
C ASN A 27 -11.66 2.37 14.83
N TYR A 28 -11.12 1.56 13.91
CA TYR A 28 -9.87 0.83 14.10
C TYR A 28 -8.92 1.05 12.91
N LYS A 29 -7.63 0.87 13.16
CA LYS A 29 -6.58 0.88 12.14
C LYS A 29 -6.01 -0.53 12.02
N GLU A 30 -5.80 -0.95 10.80
CA GLU A 30 -5.00 -2.13 10.52
C GLU A 30 -3.58 -1.64 10.26
N ASP A 31 -2.72 -1.75 11.27
CA ASP A 31 -1.29 -1.66 11.03
C ASP A 31 -0.88 -2.96 10.33
N SER A 32 -0.87 -2.93 9.01
CA SER A 32 -0.08 -3.89 8.25
C SER A 32 1.38 -3.57 8.53
N ASP A 33 2.18 -4.56 8.94
CA ASP A 33 3.65 -4.48 9.11
C ASP A 33 4.42 -4.12 7.81
N SER A 34 3.75 -3.54 6.81
CA SER A 34 4.42 -3.02 5.64
C SER A 34 5.33 -1.87 6.07
N PRO A 35 6.64 -1.96 5.83
CA PRO A 35 7.56 -0.85 6.11
C PRO A 35 7.33 0.34 5.17
N TYR A 36 6.35 0.25 4.27
CA TYR A 36 6.05 1.24 3.25
C TYR A 36 4.66 1.84 3.44
N ASP A 37 4.56 3.15 3.21
CA ASP A 37 3.30 3.87 3.23
C ASP A 37 2.28 3.26 2.24
N PRO A 38 1.02 3.02 2.65
CA PRO A 38 0.02 2.40 1.78
C PRO A 38 -0.23 3.15 0.46
N LYS A 39 -0.13 4.49 0.43
CA LYS A 39 -0.28 5.28 -0.81
C LYS A 39 0.93 5.09 -1.74
N PHE A 40 2.12 4.88 -1.17
CA PHE A 40 3.29 4.49 -1.95
C PHE A 40 3.06 3.13 -2.63
N VAL A 41 2.58 2.12 -1.88
CA VAL A 41 2.26 0.80 -2.44
C VAL A 41 1.21 0.88 -3.54
N GLU A 42 0.17 1.71 -3.36
CA GLU A 42 -0.85 1.94 -4.38
C GLU A 42 -0.27 2.53 -5.69
N LYS A 43 0.65 3.50 -5.59
CA LYS A 43 1.35 4.05 -6.77
C LYS A 43 2.15 3.00 -7.53
N ILE A 44 2.85 2.10 -6.80
CA ILE A 44 3.61 1.02 -7.42
C ILE A 44 2.69 0.06 -8.18
N ARG A 45 1.59 -0.39 -7.55
CA ARG A 45 0.61 -1.27 -8.22
C ARG A 45 0.03 -0.64 -9.49
N LYS A 46 -0.28 0.66 -9.45
CA LYS A 46 -0.72 1.41 -10.62
C LYS A 46 0.35 1.43 -11.72
N SER A 47 1.61 1.64 -11.36
CA SER A 47 2.73 1.61 -12.32
C SER A 47 2.90 0.23 -12.95
N GLU A 48 2.79 -0.86 -12.18
CA GLU A 48 2.84 -2.22 -12.70
C GLU A 48 1.72 -2.50 -13.72
N GLN A 49 0.51 -2.02 -13.44
CA GLN A 49 -0.60 -2.12 -14.38
C GLN A 49 -0.31 -1.33 -15.67
N GLN A 50 0.21 -0.11 -15.56
CA GLN A 50 0.58 0.71 -16.72
C GLN A 50 1.64 0.01 -17.58
N ILE A 51 2.60 -0.68 -16.98
CA ILE A 51 3.60 -1.48 -17.70
C ILE A 51 2.92 -2.62 -18.48
N LYS A 52 2.01 -3.36 -17.84
CA LYS A 52 1.25 -4.43 -18.50
C LYS A 52 0.39 -3.92 -19.67
N GLU A 53 -0.14 -2.72 -19.53
CA GLU A 53 -0.93 -2.03 -20.57
C GLU A 53 -0.05 -1.37 -21.66
N GLY A 54 1.28 -1.45 -21.57
CA GLY A 54 2.19 -0.84 -22.54
C GLY A 54 2.28 0.69 -22.45
N LYS A 55 1.80 1.29 -21.36
CA LYS A 55 1.90 2.74 -21.07
C LYS A 55 3.28 3.08 -20.53
N THR A 56 4.32 2.73 -21.27
CA THR A 56 5.73 2.96 -20.93
C THR A 56 6.37 3.91 -21.93
N VAL A 57 7.47 4.54 -21.52
CA VAL A 57 8.30 5.35 -22.40
C VAL A 57 9.61 4.61 -22.60
N LYS A 58 9.99 4.39 -23.86
CA LYS A 58 11.28 3.80 -24.22
C LYS A 58 12.30 4.93 -24.38
N PHE A 59 13.50 4.72 -23.87
CA PHE A 59 14.62 5.65 -24.03
C PHE A 59 15.75 4.98 -24.80
N GLU A 60 16.50 5.78 -25.55
CA GLU A 60 17.69 5.34 -26.27
C GLU A 60 18.85 5.09 -25.29
N SER A 61 19.68 4.10 -25.61
CA SER A 61 20.87 3.77 -24.82
C SER A 61 21.86 4.94 -24.82
N GLY A 62 22.25 5.41 -23.63
CA GLY A 62 23.11 6.59 -23.45
C GLY A 62 22.38 7.88 -23.08
N THR A 63 21.05 7.86 -23.02
CA THR A 63 20.26 9.00 -22.51
C THR A 63 20.49 9.20 -21.01
N ASN A 64 20.83 10.41 -20.60
CA ASN A 64 20.94 10.75 -19.18
C ASN A 64 19.54 10.84 -18.54
N LEU A 65 19.24 9.91 -17.65
CA LEU A 65 17.95 9.83 -16.96
C LEU A 65 17.77 10.95 -15.92
N TRP A 66 18.86 11.50 -15.38
CA TRP A 66 18.81 12.56 -14.37
C TRP A 66 18.33 13.89 -14.96
N ASP A 67 18.80 14.23 -16.16
CA ASP A 67 18.36 15.46 -16.86
C ASP A 67 16.87 15.40 -17.20
N LEU A 68 16.35 14.21 -17.51
CA LEU A 68 14.93 14.01 -17.82
C LEU A 68 14.03 14.12 -16.58
N ALA A 69 14.50 13.70 -15.41
CA ALA A 69 13.73 13.75 -14.17
C ALA A 69 13.54 15.19 -13.66
N THR A 70 14.47 16.09 -13.98
CA THR A 70 14.47 17.49 -13.52
C THR A 70 13.80 18.46 -14.50
N THR A 71 13.42 18.02 -15.70
CA THR A 71 12.87 18.88 -16.77
C THR A 71 11.33 18.95 -16.76
N LYS A 72 10.67 18.47 -15.69
CA LYS A 72 9.21 18.48 -15.55
C LYS A 72 8.68 19.56 -14.63
#